data_AF-A0A8T5FB87-F1
#
_entry.id   AF-A0A8T5FB87-F1
#
_cell.length_a   1.000
_cell.length_b   1.000
_cell.length_c   1.000
_cell.angle_alpha   90.00
_cell.angle_beta   90.00
_cell.angle_gamma   90.00
#
_symmetry.space_group_name_H-M   'P 1'
#
loop_
_entity.id
_entity.type
_entity.pdbx_description
1 polymer ?
#
loop_
_entity_poly.entity_id
_entity_poly.type
_entity_poly.pdbx_seq_one_letter_code
_entity_poly.pdbx_strand_id
1 'polypeptide(L)'
;MSKKTESLKEIDIEIKLTPDHRKKIAQLLEDSPDRFLDARDFVSRALDVFLTWEKDPFNSMTKMAEMEPTMKQFQCMSMMMNPQQLKEMHPDFPEVWGSKWKEFLEKNPIQISESSTSQKQHDARKSEKDFERIQENMLDANNFLREIKFDDVIDEKLEQIQYDQWPLISTFYSRFFPAKIGVITLAEMMRKQKSPIVDFEEFKIKAYDIAEEIARKMIPFEKEKGKKRSQKKSTGLPKPYDLEETTGLQSIKEQRYKDRYFGKVTKSKESNEINLDGLLSALGLVKVFSKNKDTTITLTEKGKKFCLFDNPVFKGKVDESLSKDESEFIVTNCIPQRPVQHQIVKRVIKIVSETDFNKTPDMVDDLDEVCRMAIQDMADSDKLGEYAVKIQRDVLDKSKEILKSNKVIDDKILEINDDEKEVRNLKKMKKQTPVESIRIATMGRLSELGVVHWHINEGGRSEYTIEDKKLAESVSK
;
A
#
# COMPACT_ATOMS: atom_id res chain seq x y z
N MET A 1 65.82 16.63 -11.24
CA MET A 1 64.35 16.51 -11.34
C MET A 1 63.77 16.68 -9.94
N SER A 2 63.33 17.90 -9.63
CA SER A 2 62.80 18.25 -8.30
C SER A 2 61.31 17.89 -8.25
N LYS A 3 60.93 16.94 -7.40
CA LYS A 3 59.52 16.64 -7.11
C LYS A 3 58.94 17.83 -6.35
N LYS A 4 57.97 18.51 -6.97
CA LYS A 4 57.16 19.55 -6.37
C LYS A 4 56.30 18.90 -5.27
N THR A 5 56.64 19.15 -4.00
CA THR A 5 55.76 18.86 -2.88
C THR A 5 54.69 19.95 -2.88
N GLU A 6 53.52 19.68 -3.44
CA GLU A 6 52.34 20.54 -3.20
C GLU A 6 51.94 20.36 -1.74
N SER A 7 52.16 21.41 -0.94
CA SER A 7 51.62 21.49 0.41
C SER A 7 50.10 21.47 0.31
N LEU A 8 49.45 20.47 0.88
CA LEU A 8 48.01 20.47 1.13
C LEU A 8 47.67 21.78 1.85
N LYS A 9 46.85 22.64 1.22
CA LYS A 9 46.27 23.80 1.91
C LYS A 9 45.46 23.25 3.08
N GLU A 10 45.83 23.57 4.32
CA GLU A 10 44.97 23.34 5.47
C GLU A 10 43.65 24.06 5.20
N ILE A 11 42.60 23.28 4.96
CA ILE A 11 41.25 23.83 4.82
C ILE A 11 40.72 23.92 6.24
N ASP A 12 40.85 25.08 6.85
CA ASP A 12 40.24 25.36 8.15
C ASP A 12 38.73 25.59 7.92
N ILE A 13 37.98 24.49 7.85
CA ILE A 13 36.53 24.52 7.67
C ILE A 13 35.88 24.64 9.04
N GLU A 14 35.26 25.79 9.30
CA GLU A 14 34.35 25.93 10.44
C GLU A 14 33.12 25.01 10.22
N ILE A 15 33.06 23.88 10.93
CA ILE A 15 31.95 22.93 10.85
C ILE A 15 30.72 23.56 11.51
N LYS A 16 29.79 24.07 10.70
CA LYS A 16 28.53 24.67 11.20
C LYS A 16 27.47 23.60 11.43
N LEU A 17 27.30 23.19 12.69
CA LEU A 17 26.18 22.36 13.12
C LEU A 17 24.87 23.16 13.22
N THR A 18 23.76 22.58 12.77
CA THR A 18 22.43 23.19 12.97
C THR A 18 22.09 23.24 14.47
N PRO A 19 21.18 24.13 14.91
CA PRO A 19 20.70 24.15 16.30
C PRO A 19 20.13 22.81 16.76
N ASP A 20 19.41 22.10 15.86
CA ASP A 20 18.84 20.78 16.14
C ASP A 20 19.91 19.71 16.35
N HIS A 21 20.95 19.68 15.51
CA HIS A 21 22.07 18.75 15.69
C HIS A 21 22.83 19.01 16.99
N ARG A 22 23.06 20.28 17.34
CA ARG A 22 23.67 20.64 18.63
C ARG A 22 22.85 20.16 19.82
N LYS A 23 21.53 20.33 19.77
CA LYS A 23 20.61 19.84 20.81
C LYS A 23 20.68 18.31 20.95
N LYS A 24 20.66 17.58 19.83
CA LYS A 24 20.74 16.11 19.83
C LYS A 24 22.07 15.58 20.36
N ILE A 25 23.18 16.21 19.98
CA ILE A 25 24.51 15.84 20.49
C ILE A 25 24.59 16.14 21.99
N ALA A 26 24.11 17.31 22.44
CA ALA A 26 24.08 17.63 23.86
C ALA A 26 23.27 16.60 24.68
N GLN A 27 22.08 16.22 24.18
CA GLN A 27 21.28 15.17 24.81
C GLN A 27 22.01 13.83 24.85
N LEU A 28 22.68 13.44 23.76
CA LEU A 28 23.45 12.19 23.71
C LEU A 28 24.59 12.15 24.73
N LEU A 29 25.29 13.29 24.91
CA LEU A 29 26.37 13.42 25.90
C LEU A 29 25.83 13.36 27.33
N GLU A 30 24.63 13.90 27.57
CA GLU A 30 23.96 13.82 28.88
C GLU A 30 23.46 12.40 29.19
N ASP A 31 22.86 11.74 28.20
CA ASP A 31 22.31 10.38 28.32
C ASP A 31 23.40 9.30 28.40
N SER A 32 24.62 9.59 27.96
CA SER A 32 25.74 8.63 27.85
C SER A 32 27.10 9.30 28.06
N PRO A 33 27.39 9.79 29.28
CA PRO A 33 28.55 10.64 29.56
C PRO A 33 29.90 9.93 29.37
N ASP A 34 29.95 8.61 29.54
CA ASP A 34 31.19 7.84 29.39
C ASP A 34 31.48 7.42 27.93
N ARG A 35 30.57 7.74 27.00
CA ARG A 35 30.64 7.23 25.63
C ARG A 35 31.44 8.11 24.67
N PHE A 36 31.41 9.41 24.89
CA PHE A 36 32.13 10.41 24.11
C PHE A 36 32.69 11.44 25.07
N LEU A 37 33.90 11.92 24.81
CA LEU A 37 34.54 12.93 25.67
C LEU A 37 33.80 14.26 25.62
N ASP A 38 33.44 14.69 24.40
CA ASP A 38 32.68 15.90 24.14
C ASP A 38 32.02 15.85 22.74
N ALA A 39 31.37 16.95 22.36
CA ALA A 39 30.73 17.08 21.06
C ALA A 39 31.71 16.99 19.87
N ARG A 40 32.99 17.36 20.06
CA ARG A 40 34.01 17.29 19.01
C ARG A 40 34.46 15.85 18.80
N ASP A 41 34.64 15.10 19.88
CA ASP A 41 34.94 13.66 19.82
C ASP A 41 33.85 12.89 19.07
N PHE A 42 32.57 13.17 19.38
CA PHE A 42 31.45 12.60 18.61
C PHE A 42 31.52 12.93 17.12
N VAL A 43 31.71 14.20 16.76
CA VAL A 43 31.77 14.63 15.36
C VAL A 43 32.98 14.03 14.63
N SER A 44 34.15 14.00 15.28
CA SER A 44 35.37 13.42 14.70
C SER A 44 35.18 11.95 14.39
N ARG A 45 34.65 11.16 15.32
CA ARG A 45 34.41 9.72 15.10
C ARG A 45 33.36 9.47 14.02
N ALA A 46 32.31 10.29 13.97
CA ALA A 46 31.31 10.21 12.92
C ALA A 46 31.94 10.48 11.54
N LEU A 47 32.80 11.50 11.44
CA LEU A 47 33.54 11.80 10.21
C LEU A 47 34.48 10.65 9.83
N ASP A 48 35.18 10.04 10.79
CA ASP A 48 36.06 8.90 10.51
C ASP A 48 35.29 7.72 9.91
N VAL A 49 34.13 7.37 10.47
CA VAL A 49 33.27 6.32 9.90
C VAL A 49 32.86 6.65 8.47
N PHE A 50 32.40 7.87 8.22
CA PHE A 50 31.98 8.29 6.88
C PHE A 50 33.14 8.37 5.89
N LEU A 51 34.31 8.85 6.31
CA LEU A 51 35.49 8.91 5.47
C LEU A 51 36.01 7.52 5.14
N THR A 52 35.95 6.56 6.09
CA THR A 52 36.26 5.16 5.79
C THR A 52 35.26 4.59 4.80
N TRP A 53 33.96 4.88 4.91
CA TRP A 53 32.98 4.45 3.91
C TRP A 53 33.32 4.95 2.50
N GLU A 54 33.70 6.22 2.36
CA GLU A 54 34.04 6.81 1.05
C GLU A 54 35.37 6.29 0.48
N LYS A 55 36.37 6.02 1.34
CA LYS A 55 37.72 5.62 0.90
C LYS A 55 37.91 4.11 0.79
N ASP A 56 37.27 3.36 1.68
CA ASP A 56 37.41 1.91 1.82
C ASP A 56 36.10 1.30 2.38
N PRO A 57 35.07 1.19 1.53
CA PRO A 57 33.75 0.73 1.96
C PRO A 57 33.79 -0.70 2.53
N PHE A 58 34.73 -1.55 2.11
CA PHE A 58 34.85 -2.91 2.62
C PHE A 58 35.26 -2.96 4.10
N ASN A 59 36.03 -1.99 4.57
CA ASN A 59 36.47 -1.92 5.97
C ASN A 59 35.65 -0.95 6.84
N SER A 60 34.61 -0.33 6.28
CA SER A 60 33.73 0.59 7.01
C SER A 60 33.01 -0.07 8.20
N MET A 61 32.62 -1.34 8.06
CA MET A 61 31.99 -2.12 9.13
C MET A 61 32.96 -2.41 10.27
N THR A 62 34.22 -2.70 9.95
CA THR A 62 35.30 -2.85 10.94
C THR A 62 35.49 -1.57 11.73
N LYS A 63 35.44 -0.41 11.05
CA LYS A 63 35.57 0.90 11.69
C LYS A 63 34.40 1.20 12.63
N MET A 64 33.18 0.83 12.26
CA MET A 64 32.01 0.93 13.15
C MET A 64 32.10 -0.01 14.36
N ALA A 65 32.70 -1.20 14.18
CA ALA A 65 32.86 -2.20 15.22
C ALA A 65 33.94 -1.86 16.27
N GLU A 66 34.80 -0.85 16.03
CA GLU A 66 35.77 -0.37 17.02
C GLU A 66 35.11 0.17 18.30
N MET A 67 33.83 0.55 18.22
CA MET A 67 33.07 0.97 19.38
C MET A 67 32.21 -0.16 19.94
N GLU A 68 32.24 -0.28 21.27
CA GLU A 68 31.31 -1.17 21.95
C GLU A 68 29.84 -0.74 21.71
N PRO A 69 28.98 -1.69 21.33
CA PRO A 69 27.58 -1.41 21.10
C PRO A 69 26.87 -1.19 22.44
N THR A 70 25.81 -0.38 22.45
CA THR A 70 24.87 -0.40 23.59
C THR A 70 23.96 -1.61 23.50
N MET A 71 23.29 -1.98 24.60
CA MET A 71 22.27 -3.04 24.60
C MET A 71 21.21 -2.84 23.50
N LYS A 72 20.74 -1.61 23.26
CA LYS A 72 19.80 -1.28 22.18
C LYS A 72 20.41 -1.51 20.78
N GLN A 73 21.65 -1.08 20.57
CA GLN A 73 22.32 -1.27 19.28
C GLN A 73 22.65 -2.75 19.04
N PHE A 74 23.12 -3.47 20.04
CA PHE A 74 23.39 -4.90 19.95
C PHE A 74 22.12 -5.71 19.72
N GLN A 75 21.01 -5.36 20.39
CA GLN A 75 19.69 -5.92 20.11
C GLN A 75 19.26 -5.67 18.66
N CYS A 76 19.54 -4.48 18.11
CA CYS A 76 19.24 -4.17 16.70
C CYS A 76 20.14 -4.97 15.74
N MET A 77 21.44 -5.07 16.02
CA MET A 77 22.40 -5.79 15.18
C MET A 77 22.10 -7.29 15.15
N SER A 78 21.70 -7.89 16.28
CA SER A 78 21.30 -9.31 16.33
C SER A 78 20.02 -9.62 15.55
N MET A 79 19.22 -8.62 15.21
CA MET A 79 18.07 -8.79 14.29
C MET A 79 18.47 -8.72 12.81
N MET A 80 19.57 -8.03 12.49
CA MET A 80 19.95 -7.70 11.11
C MET A 80 21.11 -8.54 10.57
N MET A 81 21.87 -9.19 11.45
CA MET A 81 23.10 -9.90 11.12
C MET A 81 23.03 -11.35 11.53
N ASN A 82 23.74 -12.22 10.82
CA ASN A 82 23.82 -13.61 11.24
C ASN A 82 24.65 -13.73 12.55
N PRO A 83 24.35 -14.72 13.40
CA PRO A 83 25.01 -14.85 14.71
C PRO A 83 26.54 -15.02 14.63
N GLN A 84 27.05 -15.61 13.55
CA GLN A 84 28.48 -15.86 13.37
C GLN A 84 29.25 -14.56 13.08
N GLN A 85 28.76 -13.74 12.16
CA GLN A 85 29.29 -12.41 11.86
C GLN A 85 29.19 -11.47 13.06
N LEU A 86 28.08 -11.52 13.78
CA LEU A 86 27.92 -10.69 14.98
C LEU A 86 28.97 -11.05 16.05
N LYS A 87 29.26 -12.35 16.20
CA LYS A 87 30.30 -12.86 17.11
C LYS A 87 31.72 -12.55 16.61
N GLU A 88 31.95 -12.48 15.31
CA GLU A 88 33.23 -12.02 14.75
C GLU A 88 33.48 -10.53 15.02
N MET A 89 32.44 -9.70 14.96
CA MET A 89 32.56 -8.25 15.21
C MET A 89 32.56 -7.87 16.69
N HIS A 90 31.77 -8.57 17.51
CA HIS A 90 31.62 -8.30 18.94
C HIS A 90 31.67 -9.62 19.74
N PRO A 91 32.87 -10.20 19.92
CA PRO A 91 33.05 -11.56 20.43
C PRO A 91 32.60 -11.77 21.87
N ASP A 92 32.68 -10.73 22.70
CA ASP A 92 32.38 -10.80 24.14
C ASP A 92 30.93 -10.36 24.48
N PHE A 93 30.13 -10.01 23.47
CA PHE A 93 28.76 -9.54 23.64
C PHE A 93 27.75 -10.61 23.19
N PRO A 94 26.63 -10.79 23.92
CA PRO A 94 26.17 -10.00 25.07
C PRO A 94 26.69 -10.51 26.44
N GLU A 95 27.61 -11.47 26.48
CA GLU A 95 28.08 -12.14 27.70
C GLU A 95 28.61 -11.17 28.77
N VAL A 96 29.31 -10.10 28.36
CA VAL A 96 29.82 -9.03 29.25
C VAL A 96 28.71 -8.37 30.09
N TRP A 97 27.47 -8.32 29.60
CA TRP A 97 26.35 -7.72 30.33
C TRP A 97 25.66 -8.67 31.32
N GLY A 98 25.95 -9.97 31.26
CA GLY A 98 25.43 -10.97 32.18
C GLY A 98 23.91 -10.89 32.39
N SER A 99 23.48 -10.79 33.65
CA SER A 99 22.05 -10.71 34.01
C SER A 99 21.35 -9.43 33.52
N LYS A 100 22.08 -8.33 33.35
CA LYS A 100 21.50 -7.04 32.88
C LYS A 100 20.95 -7.16 31.46
N TRP A 101 21.53 -8.01 30.63
CA TRP A 101 21.03 -8.27 29.29
C TRP A 101 19.65 -8.96 29.30
N LYS A 102 19.46 -9.93 30.20
CA LYS A 102 18.17 -10.61 30.37
C LYS A 102 17.09 -9.65 30.85
N GLU A 103 17.39 -8.85 31.87
CA GLU A 103 16.47 -7.81 32.37
C GLU A 103 16.14 -6.75 31.31
N PHE A 104 17.12 -6.39 30.48
CA PHE A 104 16.93 -5.47 29.36
C PHE A 104 15.96 -6.05 28.32
N LEU A 105 16.13 -7.33 27.94
CA LEU A 105 15.25 -8.02 27.00
C LEU A 105 13.82 -8.19 27.53
N GLU A 106 13.63 -8.38 28.83
CA GLU A 106 12.29 -8.47 29.44
C GLU A 106 11.56 -7.12 29.41
N LYS A 107 12.27 -6.02 29.68
CA LYS A 107 11.71 -4.65 29.65
C LYS A 107 11.58 -4.08 28.25
N ASN A 108 12.42 -4.54 27.33
CA ASN A 108 12.46 -4.14 25.93
C ASN A 108 12.34 -5.40 25.08
N PRO A 109 11.19 -6.10 25.13
CA PRO A 109 10.98 -7.29 24.34
C PRO A 109 11.28 -6.95 22.89
N ILE A 110 12.03 -7.84 22.23
CA ILE A 110 12.31 -7.73 20.81
C ILE A 110 10.95 -7.57 20.12
N GLN A 111 10.65 -6.35 19.68
CA GLN A 111 9.63 -6.18 18.67
C GLN A 111 10.27 -6.75 17.42
N ILE A 112 10.01 -8.02 17.16
CA ILE A 112 10.30 -8.63 15.87
C ILE A 112 9.46 -7.85 14.86
N SER A 113 10.02 -6.78 14.30
CA SER A 113 9.59 -6.34 12.99
C SER A 113 10.17 -7.37 12.01
N GLU A 114 9.28 -8.16 11.42
CA GLU A 114 9.46 -8.69 10.06
C GLU A 114 10.46 -9.87 9.84
N SER A 115 10.79 -10.72 10.82
CA SER A 115 11.44 -12.02 10.51
C SER A 115 10.45 -13.18 10.36
N SER A 116 9.42 -13.28 11.22
CA SER A 116 8.43 -14.37 11.12
C SER A 116 7.48 -14.21 9.94
N THR A 117 6.98 -13.00 9.67
CA THR A 117 6.06 -12.75 8.53
C THR A 117 6.76 -12.87 7.19
N SER A 118 8.00 -12.37 7.07
CA SER A 118 8.79 -12.48 5.84
C SER A 118 9.20 -13.92 5.57
N GLN A 119 9.57 -14.68 6.61
CA GLN A 119 9.83 -16.12 6.48
C GLN A 119 8.57 -16.90 6.10
N LYS A 120 7.43 -16.64 6.78
CA LYS A 120 6.15 -17.25 6.41
C LYS A 120 5.72 -16.90 4.98
N GLN A 121 6.00 -15.69 4.50
CA GLN A 121 5.73 -15.31 3.11
C GLN A 121 6.68 -16.01 2.13
N HIS A 122 7.95 -16.15 2.48
CA HIS A 122 8.93 -16.93 1.71
C HIS A 122 8.52 -18.40 1.61
N ASP A 123 8.08 -18.99 2.73
CA ASP A 123 7.60 -20.36 2.77
C ASP A 123 6.29 -20.53 2.00
N ALA A 124 5.39 -19.54 2.03
CA ALA A 124 4.21 -19.53 1.18
C ALA A 124 4.60 -19.54 -0.31
N ARG A 125 5.57 -18.72 -0.73
CA ARG A 125 6.05 -18.70 -2.13
C ARG A 125 6.68 -19.99 -2.61
N LYS A 126 7.27 -20.79 -1.71
CA LYS A 126 7.82 -22.12 -2.06
C LYS A 126 6.72 -23.10 -2.43
N SER A 127 5.51 -22.88 -1.94
CA SER A 127 4.37 -23.71 -2.23
C SER A 127 3.83 -23.36 -3.62
N GLU A 128 4.28 -24.10 -4.63
CA GLU A 128 3.79 -23.89 -6.00
C GLU A 128 2.39 -24.47 -6.19
N LYS A 129 1.64 -23.87 -7.13
CA LYS A 129 0.32 -24.34 -7.62
C LYS A 129 -0.80 -24.18 -6.60
N ASP A 130 -0.68 -23.19 -5.73
CA ASP A 130 -1.73 -22.90 -4.76
C ASP A 130 -3.01 -22.39 -5.40
N PHE A 131 -2.88 -21.60 -6.45
CA PHE A 131 -3.99 -21.14 -7.28
C PHE A 131 -4.69 -22.31 -7.98
N GLU A 132 -3.96 -23.23 -8.61
CA GLU A 132 -4.53 -24.44 -9.22
C GLU A 132 -5.29 -25.28 -8.19
N ARG A 133 -4.71 -25.47 -6.99
CA ARG A 133 -5.38 -26.19 -5.90
C ARG A 133 -6.67 -25.51 -5.46
N ILE A 134 -6.69 -24.17 -5.41
CA ILE A 134 -7.94 -23.44 -5.18
C ILE A 134 -8.95 -23.71 -6.29
N GLN A 135 -8.54 -23.69 -7.56
CA GLN A 135 -9.43 -23.97 -8.69
C GLN A 135 -10.06 -25.37 -8.58
N GLU A 136 -9.27 -26.38 -8.20
CA GLU A 136 -9.74 -27.76 -7.98
C GLU A 136 -10.73 -27.88 -6.81
N ASN A 137 -10.47 -27.15 -5.71
CA ASN A 137 -11.28 -27.23 -4.48
C ASN A 137 -12.47 -26.27 -4.43
N MET A 138 -12.68 -25.44 -5.46
CA MET A 138 -13.71 -24.38 -5.48
C MET A 138 -15.11 -24.91 -5.15
N LEU A 139 -15.48 -26.07 -5.68
CA LEU A 139 -16.81 -26.66 -5.43
C LEU A 139 -17.00 -27.01 -3.95
N ASP A 140 -16.00 -27.66 -3.35
CA ASP A 140 -16.03 -28.06 -1.95
C ASP A 140 -16.03 -26.85 -1.02
N ALA A 141 -15.24 -25.82 -1.34
CA ALA A 141 -15.23 -24.56 -0.59
C ALA A 141 -16.60 -23.88 -0.65
N ASN A 142 -17.22 -23.82 -1.83
CA ASN A 142 -18.54 -23.24 -2.01
C ASN A 142 -19.63 -24.02 -1.25
N ASN A 143 -19.55 -25.37 -1.22
CA ASN A 143 -20.47 -26.20 -0.46
C ASN A 143 -20.33 -25.94 1.04
N PHE A 144 -19.10 -25.90 1.55
CA PHE A 144 -18.82 -25.56 2.95
C PHE A 144 -19.40 -24.17 3.33
N LEU A 145 -19.20 -23.16 2.47
CA LEU A 145 -19.73 -21.81 2.71
C LEU A 145 -21.26 -21.75 2.74
N ARG A 146 -21.95 -22.56 1.93
CA ARG A 146 -23.42 -22.53 1.83
C ARG A 146 -24.08 -22.88 3.16
N GLU A 147 -23.47 -23.76 3.93
CA GLU A 147 -23.95 -24.23 5.24
C GLU A 147 -23.79 -23.19 6.36
N ILE A 148 -22.95 -22.17 6.16
CA ILE A 148 -22.64 -21.16 7.19
C ILE A 148 -23.57 -19.95 7.05
N LYS A 149 -24.19 -19.53 8.14
CA LYS A 149 -24.84 -18.22 8.28
C LYS A 149 -23.87 -17.26 8.96
N PHE A 150 -23.20 -16.43 8.15
CA PHE A 150 -22.15 -15.54 8.58
C PHE A 150 -22.64 -14.44 9.51
N ASP A 151 -23.91 -14.03 9.46
CA ASP A 151 -24.46 -13.07 10.43
C ASP A 151 -24.36 -13.58 11.87
N ASP A 152 -24.41 -14.91 12.07
CA ASP A 152 -24.36 -15.55 13.39
C ASP A 152 -22.91 -15.86 13.83
N VAL A 153 -21.93 -15.69 12.94
CA VAL A 153 -20.51 -15.96 13.25
C VAL A 153 -19.94 -14.83 14.10
N ILE A 154 -19.52 -15.21 15.31
CA ILE A 154 -18.83 -14.38 16.30
C ILE A 154 -17.56 -15.11 16.77
N ASP A 155 -16.56 -14.33 17.18
CA ASP A 155 -15.41 -14.87 17.94
C ASP A 155 -15.66 -14.61 19.43
N GLU A 156 -15.86 -15.67 20.22
CA GLU A 156 -16.19 -15.55 21.65
C GLU A 156 -15.09 -14.85 22.47
N LYS A 157 -13.85 -14.83 21.96
CA LYS A 157 -12.68 -14.30 22.67
C LYS A 157 -12.29 -12.90 22.23
N LEU A 158 -12.69 -12.50 21.03
CA LEU A 158 -12.24 -11.28 20.37
C LEU A 158 -13.40 -10.33 20.08
N GLU A 159 -13.10 -9.03 20.02
CA GLU A 159 -14.12 -8.01 19.76
C GLU A 159 -14.18 -7.67 18.28
N GLN A 160 -15.38 -7.53 17.72
CA GLN A 160 -15.53 -7.17 16.31
C GLN A 160 -15.08 -5.73 16.09
N ILE A 161 -14.09 -5.55 15.21
CA ILE A 161 -13.63 -4.25 14.77
C ILE A 161 -14.60 -3.72 13.69
N GLN A 162 -15.02 -2.48 13.85
CA GLN A 162 -15.84 -1.81 12.83
C GLN A 162 -14.96 -1.25 11.71
N TYR A 163 -15.53 -1.24 10.51
CA TYR A 163 -14.97 -0.44 9.42
C TYR A 163 -15.06 1.04 9.77
N ASP A 164 -14.06 1.84 9.39
CA ASP A 164 -13.95 3.27 9.71
C ASP A 164 -15.03 4.16 9.08
N GLN A 165 -16.00 3.57 8.39
CA GLN A 165 -17.10 4.20 7.66
C GLN A 165 -16.65 5.32 6.70
N TRP A 166 -15.39 5.29 6.25
CA TRP A 166 -14.88 6.32 5.35
C TRP A 166 -15.73 6.34 4.06
N PRO A 167 -16.26 7.50 3.64
CA PRO A 167 -17.32 7.55 2.63
C PRO A 167 -16.79 7.45 1.17
N LEU A 168 -15.48 7.35 0.99
CA LEU A 168 -14.79 7.16 -0.29
C LEU A 168 -14.10 5.80 -0.34
N ILE A 169 -14.04 5.19 -1.52
CA ILE A 169 -13.17 4.02 -1.71
C ILE A 169 -11.75 4.53 -2.00
N SER A 170 -10.83 4.25 -1.07
CA SER A 170 -9.44 4.73 -1.08
C SER A 170 -8.77 4.66 -2.46
N THR A 171 -8.11 5.73 -2.89
CA THR A 171 -7.46 5.83 -4.23
C THR A 171 -6.36 4.79 -4.45
N PHE A 172 -5.86 4.17 -3.37
CA PHE A 172 -4.89 3.09 -3.45
C PHE A 172 -5.47 1.77 -3.98
N TYR A 173 -6.79 1.60 -3.98
CA TYR A 173 -7.44 0.41 -4.53
C TYR A 173 -7.77 0.67 -6.00
N SER A 174 -6.81 0.50 -6.90
CA SER A 174 -7.00 0.83 -8.31
C SER A 174 -7.94 -0.15 -9.04
N ARG A 175 -8.18 -1.33 -8.47
CA ARG A 175 -8.97 -2.45 -9.02
C ARG A 175 -9.69 -3.20 -7.89
N PHE A 176 -10.79 -3.87 -8.24
CA PHE A 176 -11.62 -4.70 -7.38
C PHE A 176 -11.33 -6.19 -7.48
N PHE A 177 -10.69 -6.68 -8.55
CA PHE A 177 -10.36 -8.11 -8.64
C PHE A 177 -9.57 -8.69 -7.43
N PRO A 178 -8.65 -7.95 -6.78
CA PRO A 178 -8.02 -8.44 -5.55
C PRO A 178 -9.00 -8.76 -4.42
N ALA A 179 -10.18 -8.12 -4.36
CA ALA A 179 -11.21 -8.48 -3.40
C ALA A 179 -11.76 -9.89 -3.67
N LYS A 180 -11.90 -10.28 -4.94
CA LYS A 180 -12.37 -11.61 -5.31
C LYS A 180 -11.34 -12.69 -4.91
N ILE A 181 -10.06 -12.42 -5.13
CA ILE A 181 -8.95 -13.27 -4.66
C ILE A 181 -9.01 -13.44 -3.15
N GLY A 182 -9.24 -12.33 -2.41
CA GLY A 182 -9.37 -12.35 -0.96
C GLY A 182 -10.50 -13.26 -0.48
N VAL A 183 -11.73 -13.07 -0.98
CA VAL A 183 -12.87 -13.88 -0.49
C VAL A 183 -12.76 -15.36 -0.86
N ILE A 184 -12.24 -15.71 -2.04
CA ILE A 184 -12.02 -17.11 -2.43
C ILE A 184 -10.92 -17.74 -1.56
N THR A 185 -9.80 -17.04 -1.35
CA THR A 185 -8.73 -17.55 -0.49
C THR A 185 -9.24 -17.82 0.91
N LEU A 186 -10.03 -16.90 1.45
CA LEU A 186 -10.62 -17.04 2.77
C LEU A 186 -11.57 -18.26 2.84
N ALA A 187 -12.40 -18.47 1.81
CA ALA A 187 -13.29 -19.63 1.71
C ALA A 187 -12.53 -20.96 1.71
N GLU A 188 -11.43 -21.06 0.96
CA GLU A 188 -10.60 -22.25 0.94
C GLU A 188 -9.92 -22.52 2.29
N MET A 189 -9.44 -21.45 2.96
CA MET A 189 -8.86 -21.59 4.30
C MET A 189 -9.90 -22.07 5.31
N MET A 190 -11.11 -21.49 5.29
CA MET A 190 -12.22 -21.90 6.14
C MET A 190 -12.57 -23.38 5.95
N ARG A 191 -12.67 -23.83 4.69
CA ARG A 191 -12.91 -25.24 4.35
C ARG A 191 -11.80 -26.15 4.88
N LYS A 192 -10.53 -25.81 4.63
CA LYS A 192 -9.37 -26.60 5.08
C LYS A 192 -9.32 -26.73 6.60
N GLN A 193 -9.60 -25.65 7.31
CA GLN A 193 -9.59 -25.61 8.78
C GLN A 193 -10.90 -26.11 9.39
N LYS A 194 -11.94 -26.36 8.57
CA LYS A 194 -13.31 -26.67 8.98
C LYS A 194 -13.85 -25.66 10.00
N SER A 195 -13.52 -24.39 9.80
CA SER A 195 -13.87 -23.28 10.70
C SER A 195 -14.34 -22.08 9.88
N PRO A 196 -15.42 -21.37 10.29
CA PRO A 196 -15.84 -20.13 9.64
C PRO A 196 -14.93 -18.94 10.01
N ILE A 197 -13.96 -19.11 10.90
CA ILE A 197 -13.04 -18.07 11.37
C ILE A 197 -11.61 -18.52 11.08
N VAL A 198 -10.80 -17.59 10.55
CA VAL A 198 -9.42 -17.83 10.12
C VAL A 198 -8.49 -16.79 10.75
N ASP A 199 -7.23 -17.14 10.99
CA ASP A 199 -6.20 -16.18 11.40
C ASP A 199 -5.99 -15.10 10.33
N PHE A 200 -6.00 -13.83 10.75
CA PHE A 200 -6.00 -12.70 9.82
C PHE A 200 -4.65 -12.51 9.10
N GLU A 201 -3.52 -12.72 9.78
CA GLU A 201 -2.20 -12.53 9.17
C GLU A 201 -1.83 -13.70 8.25
N GLU A 202 -2.19 -14.94 8.62
CA GLU A 202 -2.07 -16.10 7.74
C GLU A 202 -2.91 -15.94 6.47
N PHE A 203 -4.14 -15.43 6.62
CA PHE A 203 -4.99 -15.10 5.48
C PHE A 203 -4.32 -14.11 4.53
N LYS A 204 -3.77 -13.00 5.04
CA LYS A 204 -3.11 -11.98 4.22
C LYS A 204 -1.91 -12.53 3.46
N ILE A 205 -1.13 -13.39 4.09
CA ILE A 205 0.02 -14.07 3.47
C ILE A 205 -0.47 -14.95 2.31
N LYS A 206 -1.47 -15.79 2.57
CA LYS A 206 -1.98 -16.71 1.55
C LYS A 206 -2.66 -15.98 0.39
N ALA A 207 -3.45 -14.96 0.66
CA ALA A 207 -4.14 -14.20 -0.38
C ALA A 207 -3.16 -13.41 -1.25
N TYR A 208 -2.06 -12.91 -0.67
CA TYR A 208 -0.98 -12.27 -1.43
C TYR A 208 -0.31 -13.25 -2.38
N ASP A 209 0.02 -14.44 -1.88
CA ASP A 209 0.67 -15.51 -2.63
C ASP A 209 -0.17 -15.94 -3.84
N ILE A 210 -1.47 -16.17 -3.65
CA ILE A 210 -2.41 -16.45 -4.76
C ILE A 210 -2.46 -15.29 -5.76
N ALA A 211 -2.49 -14.04 -5.30
CA ALA A 211 -2.50 -12.89 -6.19
C ALA A 211 -1.21 -12.79 -7.01
N GLU A 212 -0.06 -13.17 -6.44
CA GLU A 212 1.23 -13.23 -7.11
C GLU A 212 1.26 -14.35 -8.17
N GLU A 213 0.76 -15.54 -7.86
CA GLU A 213 0.64 -16.64 -8.84
C GLU A 213 -0.28 -16.27 -10.02
N ILE A 214 -1.42 -15.63 -9.76
CA ILE A 214 -2.30 -15.14 -10.83
C ILE A 214 -1.58 -14.07 -11.68
N ALA A 215 -0.82 -13.17 -11.05
CA ALA A 215 -0.05 -12.16 -11.76
C ALA A 215 0.98 -12.77 -12.72
N ARG A 216 1.64 -13.87 -12.31
CA ARG A 216 2.59 -14.62 -13.15
C ARG A 216 1.93 -15.19 -14.42
N LYS A 217 0.63 -15.50 -14.37
CA LYS A 217 -0.14 -15.96 -15.55
C LYS A 217 -0.67 -14.81 -16.40
N MET A 218 -1.20 -13.77 -15.78
CA MET A 218 -1.92 -12.71 -16.47
C MET A 218 -0.99 -11.69 -17.15
N ILE A 219 0.15 -11.35 -16.54
CA ILE A 219 1.09 -10.37 -17.10
C ILE A 219 1.68 -10.82 -18.45
N PRO A 220 2.17 -12.08 -18.60
CA PRO A 220 2.63 -12.57 -19.90
C PRO A 220 1.54 -12.57 -20.98
N PHE A 221 0.32 -13.01 -20.63
CA PHE A 221 -0.83 -12.99 -21.55
C PHE A 221 -1.14 -11.58 -22.06
N GLU A 222 -1.22 -10.59 -21.17
CA GLU A 222 -1.46 -9.20 -21.57
C GLU A 222 -0.34 -8.63 -22.44
N LYS A 223 0.91 -9.05 -22.19
CA LYS A 223 2.07 -8.65 -23.01
C LYS A 223 1.99 -9.26 -24.41
N GLU A 224 1.68 -10.54 -24.52
CA GLU A 224 1.50 -11.24 -25.80
C GLU A 224 0.37 -10.62 -26.63
N LYS A 225 -0.73 -10.24 -25.98
CA LYS A 225 -1.88 -9.57 -26.63
C LYS A 225 -1.66 -8.07 -26.87
N GLY A 226 -0.49 -7.52 -26.57
CA GLY A 226 -0.18 -6.11 -26.81
C GLY A 226 -1.08 -5.13 -26.05
N LYS A 227 -1.64 -5.54 -24.90
CA LYS A 227 -2.61 -4.72 -24.15
C LYS A 227 -1.97 -3.43 -23.64
N LYS A 228 -2.58 -2.28 -23.94
CA LYS A 228 -2.16 -0.97 -23.42
C LYS A 228 -2.43 -0.89 -21.91
N ARG A 229 -1.75 0.02 -21.19
CA ARG A 229 -1.86 0.18 -19.72
C ARG A 229 -3.31 0.35 -19.25
N SER A 230 -4.16 1.08 -19.98
CA SER A 230 -5.57 1.26 -19.64
C SER A 230 -6.38 -0.05 -19.68
N GLN A 231 -5.96 -0.99 -20.52
CA GLN A 231 -6.63 -2.28 -20.74
C GLN A 231 -6.09 -3.39 -19.83
N LYS A 232 -4.94 -3.17 -19.17
CA LYS A 232 -4.32 -4.17 -18.28
C LYS A 232 -5.12 -4.32 -16.99
N LYS A 233 -5.63 -5.51 -16.76
CA LYS A 233 -6.29 -5.93 -15.53
C LYS A 233 -5.24 -6.28 -14.45
N SER A 234 -4.01 -6.62 -14.84
CA SER A 234 -2.92 -6.99 -13.92
C SER A 234 -2.41 -5.82 -13.08
N THR A 235 -2.84 -4.60 -13.40
CA THR A 235 -2.50 -3.36 -12.68
C THR A 235 -2.96 -3.34 -11.22
N GLY A 236 -3.91 -4.20 -10.84
CA GLY A 236 -4.35 -4.41 -9.46
C GLY A 236 -3.60 -5.50 -8.69
N LEU A 237 -2.76 -6.29 -9.36
CA LEU A 237 -2.07 -7.44 -8.79
C LEU A 237 -0.66 -7.08 -8.32
N PRO A 238 -0.07 -7.83 -7.37
CA PRO A 238 1.31 -7.59 -6.99
C PRO A 238 2.23 -7.93 -8.16
N LYS A 239 3.35 -7.22 -8.26
CA LYS A 239 4.38 -7.55 -9.25
C LYS A 239 5.08 -8.83 -8.77
N PRO A 240 5.14 -9.89 -9.60
CA PRO A 240 5.88 -11.10 -9.25
C PRO A 240 7.33 -10.79 -8.88
N TYR A 241 7.81 -11.45 -7.83
CA TYR A 241 9.17 -11.35 -7.34
C TYR A 241 9.92 -12.67 -7.59
N ASP A 242 11.04 -12.58 -8.31
CA ASP A 242 11.75 -13.77 -8.85
C ASP A 242 13.07 -14.07 -8.12
N LEU A 243 13.42 -13.31 -7.07
CA LEU A 243 14.67 -13.53 -6.33
C LEU A 243 14.45 -14.50 -5.15
N GLU A 244 15.45 -15.33 -4.88
CA GLU A 244 15.43 -16.30 -3.79
C GLU A 244 15.33 -15.65 -2.41
N GLU A 245 15.88 -14.45 -2.24
CA GLU A 245 15.81 -13.71 -0.98
C GLU A 245 14.93 -12.46 -1.10
N THR A 246 14.06 -12.27 -0.11
CA THR A 246 13.19 -11.08 -0.04
C THR A 246 13.99 -9.90 0.50
N THR A 247 14.24 -8.89 -0.34
CA THR A 247 14.88 -7.64 0.11
C THR A 247 13.95 -6.85 1.02
N GLY A 248 14.49 -6.01 1.92
CA GLY A 248 13.66 -5.14 2.77
C GLY A 248 12.73 -4.22 1.98
N LEU A 249 13.17 -3.71 0.82
CA LEU A 249 12.30 -2.94 -0.07
C LEU A 249 11.12 -3.75 -0.61
N GLN A 250 11.35 -5.04 -0.89
CA GLN A 250 10.33 -5.95 -1.35
C GLN A 250 9.35 -6.29 -0.23
N SER A 251 9.82 -6.59 0.99
CA SER A 251 8.97 -6.77 2.19
C SER A 251 8.00 -5.59 2.39
N ILE A 252 8.51 -4.36 2.29
CA ILE A 252 7.68 -3.14 2.41
C ILE A 252 6.60 -3.07 1.32
N LYS A 253 6.90 -3.46 0.08
CA LYS A 253 5.93 -3.47 -1.02
C LYS A 253 4.84 -4.52 -0.80
N GLU A 254 5.23 -5.70 -0.34
CA GLU A 254 4.31 -6.80 -0.01
C GLU A 254 3.36 -6.40 1.10
N GLN A 255 3.90 -5.88 2.20
CA GLN A 255 3.09 -5.44 3.33
C GLN A 255 2.11 -4.34 2.92
N ARG A 256 2.55 -3.37 2.10
CA ARG A 256 1.64 -2.34 1.56
C ARG A 256 0.54 -2.94 0.70
N TYR A 257 0.84 -3.95 -0.10
CA TYR A 257 -0.18 -4.61 -0.91
C TYR A 257 -1.22 -5.33 -0.03
N LYS A 258 -0.74 -6.14 0.92
CA LYS A 258 -1.57 -6.88 1.89
C LYS A 258 -2.48 -5.93 2.67
N ASP A 259 -1.89 -4.90 3.27
CA ASP A 259 -2.62 -3.89 4.05
C ASP A 259 -3.68 -3.17 3.22
N ARG A 260 -3.38 -2.85 1.95
CA ARG A 260 -4.32 -2.17 1.05
C ARG A 260 -5.48 -3.06 0.63
N TYR A 261 -5.21 -4.28 0.19
CA TYR A 261 -6.25 -5.10 -0.46
C TYR A 261 -6.95 -6.05 0.51
N PHE A 262 -6.20 -6.68 1.41
CA PHE A 262 -6.73 -7.69 2.33
C PHE A 262 -7.02 -7.14 3.71
N GLY A 263 -6.34 -6.03 4.06
CA GLY A 263 -6.72 -5.15 5.14
C GLY A 263 -5.68 -5.03 6.24
N LYS A 264 -5.92 -4.07 7.13
CA LYS A 264 -5.08 -3.74 8.27
C LYS A 264 -5.92 -3.23 9.43
N VAL A 265 -5.64 -3.73 10.62
CA VAL A 265 -6.14 -3.13 11.85
C VAL A 265 -5.34 -1.88 12.14
N THR A 266 -6.02 -0.73 12.17
CA THR A 266 -5.42 0.58 12.41
C THR A 266 -6.00 1.19 13.66
N LYS A 267 -5.21 2.03 14.34
CA LYS A 267 -5.70 2.85 15.45
C LYS A 267 -5.74 4.30 15.01
N SER A 268 -6.91 4.91 15.06
CA SER A 268 -7.09 6.33 14.78
C SER A 268 -6.25 7.15 15.76
N LYS A 269 -5.42 8.06 15.26
CA LYS A 269 -4.64 8.97 16.13
C LYS A 269 -5.52 10.02 16.81
N GLU A 270 -6.66 10.34 16.21
CA GLU A 270 -7.59 11.38 16.67
C GLU A 270 -8.58 10.80 17.70
N SER A 271 -9.25 9.69 17.38
CA SER A 271 -10.27 9.07 18.24
C SER A 271 -9.77 7.93 19.14
N ASN A 272 -8.53 7.46 18.95
CA ASN A 272 -8.00 6.22 19.55
C ASN A 272 -8.81 4.94 19.23
N GLU A 273 -9.81 5.02 18.36
CA GLU A 273 -10.62 3.89 17.94
C GLU A 273 -9.81 2.95 17.06
N ILE A 274 -10.11 1.66 17.20
CA ILE A 274 -9.54 0.60 16.38
C ILE A 274 -10.47 0.39 15.19
N ASN A 275 -9.93 0.55 13.98
CA ASN A 275 -10.67 0.47 12.74
C ASN A 275 -10.00 -0.50 11.75
N LEU A 276 -10.82 -1.12 10.90
CA LEU A 276 -10.34 -1.98 9.83
C LEU A 276 -10.23 -1.20 8.51
N ASP A 277 -9.01 -0.97 8.03
CA ASP A 277 -8.75 -0.41 6.69
C ASP A 277 -8.52 -1.55 5.68
N GLY A 278 -8.80 -1.34 4.40
CA GLY A 278 -8.59 -2.31 3.32
C GLY A 278 -9.72 -2.41 2.33
N LEU A 279 -9.44 -2.93 1.13
CA LEU A 279 -10.46 -3.08 0.09
C LEU A 279 -11.61 -4.01 0.51
N LEU A 280 -11.31 -5.15 1.14
CA LEU A 280 -12.34 -6.10 1.58
C LEU A 280 -13.33 -5.49 2.58
N SER A 281 -12.85 -4.67 3.53
CA SER A 281 -13.70 -3.97 4.49
C SER A 281 -14.40 -2.76 3.85
N ALA A 282 -13.74 -2.05 2.94
CA ALA A 282 -14.33 -0.97 2.15
C ALA A 282 -15.49 -1.42 1.26
N LEU A 283 -15.52 -2.69 0.85
CA LEU A 283 -16.67 -3.28 0.13
C LEU A 283 -17.68 -3.96 1.07
N GLY A 284 -17.37 -4.06 2.36
CA GLY A 284 -18.21 -4.72 3.36
C GLY A 284 -18.30 -6.23 3.15
N LEU A 285 -17.22 -6.86 2.68
CA LEU A 285 -17.18 -8.29 2.36
C LEU A 285 -16.73 -9.14 3.56
N VAL A 286 -16.00 -8.57 4.50
CA VAL A 286 -15.42 -9.29 5.65
C VAL A 286 -15.70 -8.57 6.96
N LYS A 287 -15.61 -9.32 8.06
CA LYS A 287 -15.52 -8.80 9.43
C LYS A 287 -14.24 -9.34 10.09
N VAL A 288 -13.61 -8.50 10.91
CA VAL A 288 -12.39 -8.85 11.65
C VAL A 288 -12.68 -8.72 13.14
N PHE A 289 -12.18 -9.66 13.92
CA PHE A 289 -12.22 -9.62 15.37
C PHE A 289 -10.81 -9.43 15.91
N SER A 290 -10.64 -8.65 16.97
CA SER A 290 -9.33 -8.46 17.59
C SER A 290 -9.37 -8.19 19.09
N LYS A 291 -8.32 -8.64 19.78
CA LYS A 291 -8.01 -8.32 21.18
C LYS A 291 -6.54 -8.60 21.45
N ASN A 292 -5.84 -7.73 22.18
CA ASN A 292 -4.46 -7.97 22.66
C ASN A 292 -3.48 -8.50 21.59
N LYS A 293 -3.58 -7.98 20.35
CA LYS A 293 -2.81 -8.36 19.14
C LYS A 293 -3.28 -9.62 18.40
N ASP A 294 -4.16 -10.42 18.98
CA ASP A 294 -4.80 -11.52 18.25
C ASP A 294 -5.84 -10.93 17.29
N THR A 295 -5.83 -11.44 16.06
CA THR A 295 -6.72 -10.95 14.99
C THR A 295 -7.22 -12.12 14.16
N THR A 296 -8.54 -12.25 14.06
CA THR A 296 -9.19 -13.25 13.20
C THR A 296 -10.11 -12.57 12.20
N ILE A 297 -10.39 -13.26 11.09
CA ILE A 297 -11.22 -12.75 9.99
C ILE A 297 -12.26 -13.79 9.58
N THR A 298 -13.44 -13.28 9.19
CA THR A 298 -14.51 -14.08 8.60
C THR A 298 -15.21 -13.30 7.46
N LEU A 299 -16.05 -13.99 6.69
CA LEU A 299 -16.88 -13.35 5.67
C LEU A 299 -18.11 -12.68 6.32
N THR A 300 -18.68 -11.72 5.61
CA THR A 300 -20.07 -11.29 5.82
C THR A 300 -20.99 -12.10 4.91
N GLU A 301 -22.32 -12.00 5.08
CA GLU A 301 -23.27 -12.55 4.09
C GLU A 301 -23.05 -11.96 2.69
N LYS A 302 -22.70 -10.66 2.63
CA LYS A 302 -22.31 -10.00 1.37
C LYS A 302 -21.05 -10.62 0.77
N GLY A 303 -20.05 -10.89 1.60
CA GLY A 303 -18.82 -11.59 1.22
C GLY A 303 -19.06 -13.00 0.72
N LYS A 304 -19.91 -13.78 1.41
CA LYS A 304 -20.36 -15.11 0.97
C LYS A 304 -21.01 -15.03 -0.40
N LYS A 305 -21.99 -14.15 -0.58
CA LYS A 305 -22.66 -13.97 -1.89
C LYS A 305 -21.66 -13.62 -2.99
N PHE A 306 -20.74 -12.69 -2.73
CA PHE A 306 -19.71 -12.32 -3.70
C PHE A 306 -18.75 -13.46 -4.01
N CYS A 307 -18.34 -14.23 -2.99
CA CYS A 307 -17.48 -15.40 -3.13
C CYS A 307 -18.10 -16.46 -4.05
N LEU A 308 -19.40 -16.72 -3.89
CA LEU A 308 -20.13 -17.76 -4.61
C LEU A 308 -20.38 -17.45 -6.10
N PHE A 309 -20.15 -16.23 -6.58
CA PHE A 309 -20.19 -15.96 -8.01
C PHE A 309 -19.08 -16.67 -8.75
N ASP A 310 -19.39 -17.14 -9.95
CA ASP A 310 -18.38 -17.63 -10.88
C ASP A 310 -17.44 -16.50 -11.31
N ASN A 311 -16.14 -16.79 -11.35
CA ASN A 311 -15.12 -15.86 -11.80
C ASN A 311 -14.35 -16.41 -13.01
N PRO A 312 -14.11 -15.60 -14.06
CA PRO A 312 -13.41 -16.04 -15.26
C PRO A 312 -11.99 -16.55 -14.98
N VAL A 313 -11.23 -15.86 -14.14
CA VAL A 313 -9.83 -16.21 -13.82
C VAL A 313 -9.74 -17.56 -13.13
N PHE A 314 -10.60 -17.80 -12.14
CA PHE A 314 -10.66 -19.09 -11.45
C PHE A 314 -11.21 -20.22 -12.33
N LYS A 315 -11.86 -19.90 -13.47
CA LYS A 315 -12.23 -20.86 -14.53
C LYS A 315 -11.17 -20.99 -15.65
N GLY A 316 -10.00 -20.37 -15.49
CA GLY A 316 -8.89 -20.45 -16.44
C GLY A 316 -8.90 -19.41 -17.55
N LYS A 317 -9.80 -18.41 -17.51
CA LYS A 317 -9.84 -17.29 -18.46
C LYS A 317 -9.18 -16.05 -17.86
N VAL A 318 -8.06 -15.62 -18.44
CA VAL A 318 -7.24 -14.50 -17.91
C VAL A 318 -7.43 -13.18 -18.67
N ASP A 319 -8.37 -13.12 -19.60
CA ASP A 319 -8.74 -11.93 -20.37
C ASP A 319 -9.71 -11.00 -19.63
N GLU A 320 -10.52 -11.57 -18.74
CA GLU A 320 -11.48 -10.87 -17.88
C GLU A 320 -11.12 -11.11 -16.41
N SER A 321 -11.12 -10.05 -15.57
CA SER A 321 -10.83 -10.20 -14.14
C SER A 321 -12.08 -10.43 -13.30
N LEU A 322 -13.24 -9.92 -13.73
CA LEU A 322 -14.53 -10.08 -13.06
C LEU A 322 -15.59 -10.51 -14.07
N SER A 323 -16.53 -11.35 -13.64
CA SER A 323 -17.72 -11.67 -14.43
C SER A 323 -18.74 -10.51 -14.42
N LYS A 324 -19.77 -10.63 -15.26
CA LYS A 324 -20.87 -9.68 -15.30
C LYS A 324 -21.64 -9.63 -13.98
N ASP A 325 -21.94 -10.79 -13.41
CA ASP A 325 -22.65 -10.90 -12.13
C ASP A 325 -21.84 -10.27 -10.98
N GLU A 326 -20.52 -10.49 -10.96
CA GLU A 326 -19.62 -9.85 -9.99
C GLU A 326 -19.60 -8.33 -10.15
N SER A 327 -19.55 -7.86 -11.40
CA SER A 327 -19.52 -6.43 -11.70
C SER A 327 -20.83 -5.75 -11.33
N GLU A 328 -21.96 -6.33 -11.69
CA GLU A 328 -23.29 -5.88 -11.30
C GLU A 328 -23.45 -5.84 -9.78
N PHE A 329 -23.00 -6.89 -9.09
CA PHE A 329 -23.03 -6.94 -7.64
C PHE A 329 -22.23 -5.80 -6.99
N ILE A 330 -20.99 -5.55 -7.45
CA ILE A 330 -20.16 -4.46 -6.92
C ILE A 330 -20.83 -3.10 -7.14
N VAL A 331 -21.36 -2.88 -8.34
CA VAL A 331 -22.03 -1.63 -8.73
C VAL A 331 -23.26 -1.35 -7.88
N THR A 332 -24.09 -2.37 -7.65
CA THR A 332 -25.41 -2.21 -7.03
C THR A 332 -25.42 -2.43 -5.52
N ASN A 333 -24.45 -3.18 -4.97
CA ASN A 333 -24.44 -3.56 -3.56
C ASN A 333 -23.20 -3.06 -2.80
N CYS A 334 -22.07 -2.85 -3.47
CA CYS A 334 -20.82 -2.46 -2.79
C CYS A 334 -20.57 -0.96 -2.84
N ILE A 335 -20.51 -0.37 -4.04
CA ILE A 335 -20.27 1.08 -4.23
C ILE A 335 -21.28 1.96 -3.48
N PRO A 336 -22.60 1.66 -3.46
CA PRO A 336 -23.59 2.50 -2.78
C PRO A 336 -23.39 2.63 -1.26
N GLN A 337 -22.66 1.70 -0.63
CA GLN A 337 -22.32 1.79 0.80
C GLN A 337 -21.31 2.91 1.11
N ARG A 338 -20.74 3.54 0.08
CA ARG A 338 -19.76 4.62 0.19
C ARG A 338 -20.38 5.85 -0.46
N PRO A 339 -21.09 6.69 0.31
CA PRO A 339 -22.04 7.66 -0.26
C PRO A 339 -21.37 8.69 -1.17
N VAL A 340 -20.17 9.16 -0.82
CA VAL A 340 -19.42 10.10 -1.68
C VAL A 340 -18.95 9.39 -2.94
N GLN A 341 -18.39 8.17 -2.82
CA GLN A 341 -17.98 7.41 -4.00
C GLN A 341 -19.15 7.13 -4.93
N HIS A 342 -20.32 6.77 -4.40
CA HIS A 342 -21.51 6.51 -5.19
C HIS A 342 -21.97 7.75 -5.95
N GLN A 343 -21.99 8.93 -5.32
CA GLN A 343 -22.31 10.19 -6.01
C GLN A 343 -21.32 10.52 -7.12
N ILE A 344 -20.02 10.33 -6.88
CA ILE A 344 -19.00 10.52 -7.93
C ILE A 344 -19.30 9.62 -9.12
N VAL A 345 -19.52 8.32 -8.88
CA VAL A 345 -19.78 7.36 -9.97
C VAL A 345 -21.03 7.75 -10.76
N LYS A 346 -22.14 8.14 -10.09
CA LYS A 346 -23.36 8.59 -10.76
C LYS A 346 -23.10 9.76 -11.71
N ARG A 347 -22.40 10.80 -11.25
CA ARG A 347 -22.16 11.99 -12.08
C ARG A 347 -21.16 11.73 -13.21
N VAL A 348 -20.12 10.95 -12.94
CA VAL A 348 -19.15 10.52 -13.95
C VAL A 348 -19.84 9.77 -15.08
N ILE A 349 -20.69 8.78 -14.76
CA ILE A 349 -21.42 8.01 -15.76
C ILE A 349 -22.35 8.90 -16.58
N LYS A 350 -23.06 9.83 -15.92
CA LYS A 350 -23.92 10.79 -16.61
C LYS A 350 -23.14 11.56 -17.69
N ILE A 351 -21.99 12.14 -17.33
CA ILE A 351 -21.17 12.89 -18.29
C ILE A 351 -20.59 12.01 -19.39
N VAL A 352 -20.12 10.81 -19.07
CA VAL A 352 -19.62 9.88 -20.08
C VAL A 352 -20.74 9.44 -21.03
N SER A 353 -21.99 9.39 -20.58
CA SER A 353 -23.15 9.05 -21.40
C SER A 353 -23.66 10.19 -22.28
N GLU A 354 -23.46 11.45 -21.85
CA GLU A 354 -23.93 12.66 -22.54
C GLU A 354 -22.86 13.23 -23.50
N THR A 355 -21.59 12.90 -23.28
CA THR A 355 -20.49 13.38 -24.12
C THR A 355 -20.35 12.55 -25.40
N ASP A 356 -20.51 13.19 -26.56
CA ASP A 356 -20.21 12.59 -27.86
C ASP A 356 -18.71 12.27 -27.99
N PHE A 357 -18.39 11.02 -28.32
CA PHE A 357 -17.02 10.57 -28.62
C PHE A 357 -16.38 11.44 -29.72
N ASN A 358 -15.11 11.80 -29.57
CA ASN A 358 -14.31 12.66 -30.48
C ASN A 358 -14.64 14.16 -30.52
N LYS A 359 -15.53 14.72 -29.68
CA LYS A 359 -15.90 16.15 -29.77
C LYS A 359 -15.30 17.07 -28.71
N THR A 360 -14.97 16.58 -27.51
CA THR A 360 -14.47 17.45 -26.43
C THR A 360 -12.97 17.24 -26.18
N PRO A 361 -12.12 18.26 -26.41
CA PRO A 361 -10.70 18.21 -26.09
C PRO A 361 -10.38 17.93 -24.60
N ASP A 362 -11.36 18.18 -23.70
CA ASP A 362 -11.13 18.40 -22.26
C ASP A 362 -11.96 17.49 -21.33
N MET A 363 -12.42 16.31 -21.78
CA MET A 363 -13.21 15.37 -20.96
C MET A 363 -12.55 15.04 -19.59
N VAL A 364 -11.21 15.04 -19.51
CA VAL A 364 -10.50 14.81 -18.25
C VAL A 364 -10.76 15.93 -17.25
N ASP A 365 -10.74 17.18 -17.70
CA ASP A 365 -10.96 18.37 -16.85
C ASP A 365 -12.43 18.44 -16.41
N ASP A 366 -13.36 18.11 -17.31
CA ASP A 366 -14.79 17.99 -16.98
C ASP A 366 -15.03 16.92 -15.90
N LEU A 367 -14.37 15.76 -16.03
CA LEU A 367 -14.47 14.69 -15.04
C LEU A 367 -13.85 15.09 -13.69
N ASP A 368 -12.73 15.82 -13.69
CA ASP A 368 -12.10 16.32 -12.47
C ASP A 368 -13.01 17.35 -11.76
N GLU A 369 -13.62 18.26 -12.52
CA GLU A 369 -14.61 19.21 -12.01
C GLU A 369 -15.80 18.50 -11.39
N VAL A 370 -16.32 17.49 -12.08
CA VAL A 370 -17.51 16.76 -11.62
C VAL A 370 -17.23 15.90 -10.40
N CYS A 371 -16.05 15.29 -10.32
CA CYS A 371 -15.61 14.64 -9.08
C CYS A 371 -15.55 15.66 -7.95
N ARG A 372 -14.96 16.86 -8.18
CA ARG A 372 -14.88 17.92 -7.18
C ARG A 372 -16.26 18.38 -6.71
N MET A 373 -17.17 18.67 -7.62
CA MET A 373 -18.54 19.08 -7.31
C MET A 373 -19.30 17.99 -6.54
N ALA A 374 -19.17 16.72 -6.95
CA ALA A 374 -19.81 15.61 -6.23
C ALA A 374 -19.32 15.50 -4.78
N ILE A 375 -18.02 15.73 -4.56
CA ILE A 375 -17.40 15.70 -3.22
C ILE A 375 -17.85 16.92 -2.40
N GLN A 376 -17.84 18.12 -3.00
CA GLN A 376 -18.25 19.35 -2.33
C GLN A 376 -19.73 19.29 -1.92
N ASP A 377 -20.63 18.90 -2.82
CA ASP A 377 -22.07 18.82 -2.52
C ASP A 377 -22.37 17.83 -1.39
N MET A 378 -21.58 16.75 -1.28
CA MET A 378 -21.69 15.80 -0.19
C MET A 378 -21.12 16.34 1.12
N ALA A 379 -20.01 17.08 1.07
CA ALA A 379 -19.40 17.74 2.23
C ALA A 379 -20.28 18.88 2.79
N ASP A 380 -20.96 19.61 1.91
CA ASP A 380 -21.89 20.68 2.28
C ASP A 380 -23.23 20.13 2.77
N SER A 381 -23.50 18.84 2.55
CA SER A 381 -24.68 18.16 3.07
C SER A 381 -24.46 17.64 4.49
N ASP A 382 -25.52 17.60 5.29
CA ASP A 382 -25.48 17.02 6.65
C ASP A 382 -25.26 15.50 6.67
N LYS A 383 -25.15 14.84 5.50
CA LYS A 383 -25.08 13.37 5.37
C LYS A 383 -23.75 12.76 5.82
N LEU A 384 -22.68 13.55 5.92
CA LEU A 384 -21.34 13.04 6.22
C LEU A 384 -20.91 13.22 7.69
N GLY A 385 -21.66 13.97 8.50
CA GLY A 385 -21.31 14.25 9.89
C GLY A 385 -19.86 14.70 10.03
N GLU A 386 -19.11 14.04 10.93
CA GLU A 386 -17.71 14.35 11.22
C GLU A 386 -16.77 14.18 10.01
N TYR A 387 -17.13 13.32 9.04
CA TYR A 387 -16.31 13.10 7.84
C TYR A 387 -16.33 14.29 6.87
N ALA A 388 -17.31 15.18 6.95
CA ALA A 388 -17.40 16.37 6.09
C ALA A 388 -16.15 17.25 6.25
N VAL A 389 -15.75 17.54 7.51
CA VAL A 389 -14.57 18.35 7.84
C VAL A 389 -13.29 17.70 7.32
N LYS A 390 -13.17 16.38 7.49
CA LYS A 390 -12.01 15.63 7.03
C LYS A 390 -11.91 15.61 5.50
N ILE A 391 -13.03 15.46 4.79
CA ILE A 391 -13.06 15.55 3.32
C ILE A 391 -12.69 16.96 2.84
N GLN A 392 -13.24 18.00 3.48
CA GLN A 392 -12.93 19.38 3.14
C GLN A 392 -11.41 19.63 3.23
N ARG A 393 -10.81 19.28 4.37
CA ARG A 393 -9.37 19.43 4.63
C ARG A 393 -8.51 18.56 3.72
N ASP A 394 -8.77 17.25 3.71
CA ASP A 394 -7.83 16.27 3.14
C ASP A 394 -8.01 16.05 1.64
N VAL A 395 -9.15 16.44 1.07
CA VAL A 395 -9.44 16.27 -0.36
C VAL A 395 -9.58 17.63 -1.05
N LEU A 396 -10.53 18.46 -0.62
CA LEU A 396 -10.90 19.67 -1.36
C LEU A 396 -9.84 20.78 -1.22
N ASP A 397 -9.44 21.11 0.00
CA ASP A 397 -8.48 22.19 0.26
C ASP A 397 -7.08 21.84 -0.23
N LYS A 398 -6.61 20.61 0.04
CA LYS A 398 -5.34 20.10 -0.53
C LYS A 398 -5.35 20.11 -2.06
N SER A 399 -6.47 19.79 -2.70
CA SER A 399 -6.57 19.90 -4.17
C SER A 399 -6.44 21.35 -4.63
N LYS A 400 -7.13 22.30 -3.96
CA LYS A 400 -7.01 23.73 -4.26
C LYS A 400 -5.57 24.24 -4.10
N GLU A 401 -4.87 23.84 -3.04
CA GLU A 401 -3.46 24.22 -2.80
C GLU A 401 -2.52 23.68 -3.88
N ILE A 402 -2.68 22.41 -4.26
CA ILE A 402 -1.87 21.78 -5.31
C ILE A 402 -2.16 22.42 -6.67
N LEU A 403 -3.43 22.71 -7.00
CA LEU A 403 -3.79 23.41 -8.25
C LEU A 403 -3.15 24.80 -8.33
N LYS A 404 -3.16 25.57 -7.23
CA LYS A 404 -2.46 26.86 -7.18
C LYS A 404 -0.96 26.70 -7.42
N SER A 405 -0.35 25.68 -6.81
CA SER A 405 1.07 25.37 -6.99
C SER A 405 1.40 24.95 -8.42
N ASN A 406 0.54 24.12 -9.04
CA ASN A 406 0.70 23.68 -10.42
C ASN A 406 0.51 24.84 -11.41
N LYS A 407 -0.40 25.79 -11.13
CA LYS A 407 -0.61 26.97 -11.97
C LYS A 407 0.65 27.84 -12.07
N VAL A 408 1.39 28.02 -10.97
CA VAL A 408 2.70 28.71 -11.00
C VAL A 408 3.69 28.00 -11.92
N ILE A 409 3.62 26.67 -12.03
CA ILE A 409 4.46 25.90 -12.96
C ILE A 409 4.00 26.12 -14.40
N ASP A 410 2.69 26.18 -14.65
CA ASP A 410 2.13 26.48 -15.97
C ASP A 410 2.51 27.86 -16.47
N ASP A 411 2.39 28.88 -15.61
CA ASP A 411 2.77 30.25 -15.94
C ASP A 411 4.26 30.33 -16.31
N LYS A 412 5.13 29.63 -15.58
CA LYS A 412 6.57 29.50 -15.92
C LYS A 412 6.81 28.80 -17.25
N ILE A 413 6.03 27.77 -17.59
CA ILE A 413 6.16 27.06 -18.86
C ILE A 413 5.81 27.99 -20.03
N LEU A 414 4.82 28.87 -19.87
CA LEU A 414 4.44 29.83 -20.90
C LEU A 414 5.52 30.89 -21.17
N GLU A 415 6.39 31.16 -20.19
CA GLU A 415 7.50 32.12 -20.31
C GLU A 415 8.76 31.52 -20.98
N ILE A 416 8.80 30.19 -21.20
CA ILE A 416 9.95 29.51 -21.82
C ILE A 416 9.85 29.55 -23.34
N ASN A 417 10.89 30.07 -24.00
CA ASN A 417 11.05 30.05 -25.45
C ASN A 417 11.69 28.74 -25.93
N ASP A 418 10.86 27.74 -26.27
CA ASP A 418 11.23 26.49 -26.98
C ASP A 418 12.30 25.58 -26.34
N ASP A 419 12.66 25.75 -25.06
CA ASP A 419 13.46 24.73 -24.34
C ASP A 419 12.57 23.54 -23.90
N GLU A 420 12.45 22.56 -24.78
CA GLU A 420 11.67 21.33 -24.52
C GLU A 420 12.13 20.57 -23.27
N LYS A 421 13.42 20.64 -22.93
CA LYS A 421 13.99 19.91 -21.78
C LYS A 421 13.57 20.59 -20.48
N GLU A 422 13.62 21.91 -20.43
CA GLU A 422 13.15 22.69 -19.28
C GLU A 422 11.64 22.54 -19.08
N VAL A 423 10.85 22.65 -20.15
CA VAL A 423 9.40 22.40 -20.11
C VAL A 423 9.09 20.99 -19.59
N ARG A 424 9.83 19.97 -20.04
CA ARG A 424 9.66 18.59 -19.56
C ARG A 424 10.01 18.46 -18.07
N ASN A 425 11.04 19.14 -17.60
CA ASN A 425 11.43 19.11 -16.19
C ASN A 425 10.38 19.79 -15.30
N LEU A 426 9.86 20.95 -15.71
CA LEU A 426 8.78 21.65 -15.00
C LEU A 426 7.50 20.82 -14.96
N LYS A 427 7.11 20.18 -16.07
CA LYS A 427 5.95 19.27 -16.09
C LYS A 427 6.07 18.11 -15.10
N LYS A 428 7.29 17.61 -14.84
CA LYS A 428 7.52 16.55 -13.82
C LYS A 428 7.38 17.05 -12.38
N MET A 429 7.47 18.36 -12.14
CA MET A 429 7.29 18.95 -10.81
C MET A 429 5.82 19.11 -10.44
N LYS A 430 4.91 19.07 -11.42
CA LYS A 430 3.47 19.09 -11.15
C LYS A 430 3.07 17.91 -10.29
N LYS A 431 2.25 18.19 -9.29
CA LYS A 431 1.71 17.17 -8.37
C LYS A 431 0.29 16.85 -8.76
N GLN A 432 -0.05 15.57 -8.67
CA GLN A 432 -1.41 15.10 -8.81
C GLN A 432 -2.25 15.53 -7.60
N THR A 433 -3.45 16.06 -7.83
CA THR A 433 -4.37 16.46 -6.74
C THR A 433 -5.08 15.24 -6.14
N PRO A 434 -5.59 15.33 -4.89
CA PRO A 434 -6.51 14.33 -4.34
C PRO A 434 -7.72 14.06 -5.23
N VAL A 435 -8.37 15.09 -5.80
CA VAL A 435 -9.51 14.94 -6.72
C VAL A 435 -9.11 14.16 -7.98
N GLU A 436 -7.99 14.52 -8.62
CA GLU A 436 -7.47 13.79 -9.79
C GLU A 436 -7.17 12.33 -9.45
N SER A 437 -6.64 12.07 -8.25
CA SER A 437 -6.38 10.71 -7.74
C SER A 437 -7.66 9.91 -7.58
N ILE A 438 -8.73 10.53 -7.08
CA ILE A 438 -10.04 9.91 -6.94
C ILE A 438 -10.65 9.62 -8.30
N ARG A 439 -10.59 10.57 -9.25
CA ARG A 439 -11.07 10.38 -10.62
C ARG A 439 -10.34 9.22 -11.29
N ILE A 440 -8.99 9.21 -11.29
CA ILE A 440 -8.18 8.16 -11.95
C ILE A 440 -8.51 6.79 -11.38
N ALA A 441 -8.60 6.66 -10.05
CA ALA A 441 -8.97 5.40 -9.41
C ALA A 441 -10.39 4.97 -9.79
N THR A 442 -11.35 5.91 -9.78
CA THR A 442 -12.75 5.66 -10.15
C THR A 442 -12.87 5.17 -11.59
N MET A 443 -12.25 5.86 -12.55
CA MET A 443 -12.28 5.46 -13.96
C MET A 443 -11.61 4.10 -14.18
N GLY A 444 -10.50 3.84 -13.48
CA GLY A 444 -9.84 2.55 -13.51
C GLY A 444 -10.74 1.40 -13.04
N ARG A 445 -11.50 1.61 -11.96
CA ARG A 445 -12.46 0.62 -11.44
C ARG A 445 -13.65 0.43 -12.38
N LEU A 446 -14.24 1.52 -12.87
CA LEU A 446 -15.37 1.45 -13.79
C LEU A 446 -15.01 0.72 -15.09
N SER A 447 -13.77 0.88 -15.56
CA SER A 447 -13.26 0.14 -16.71
C SER A 447 -12.93 -1.32 -16.40
N GLU A 448 -12.58 -1.64 -15.15
CA GLU A 448 -12.49 -3.05 -14.73
C GLU A 448 -13.85 -3.73 -14.73
N LEU A 449 -14.86 -3.05 -14.18
CA LEU A 449 -16.25 -3.52 -14.06
C LEU A 449 -16.99 -3.59 -15.40
N GLY A 450 -16.39 -3.14 -16.51
CA GLY A 450 -17.05 -3.11 -17.82
C GLY A 450 -18.15 -2.06 -17.95
N VAL A 451 -18.20 -1.07 -17.05
CA VAL A 451 -19.16 0.05 -17.13
C VAL A 451 -18.73 1.04 -18.22
N VAL A 452 -17.43 1.36 -18.25
CA VAL A 452 -16.85 2.29 -19.22
C VAL A 452 -15.70 1.66 -20.00
N HIS A 453 -15.63 1.96 -21.28
CA HIS A 453 -14.46 1.68 -22.08
C HIS A 453 -13.43 2.79 -21.87
N TRP A 454 -12.17 2.44 -21.59
CA TRP A 454 -11.09 3.43 -21.43
C TRP A 454 -10.02 3.28 -22.52
N HIS A 455 -9.95 4.30 -23.36
CA HIS A 455 -9.02 4.43 -24.47
C HIS A 455 -8.02 5.57 -24.19
N ILE A 456 -6.77 5.40 -24.62
CA ILE A 456 -5.79 6.48 -24.66
C ILE A 456 -5.51 6.77 -26.13
N ASN A 457 -5.84 7.99 -26.56
CA ASN A 457 -5.70 8.44 -27.94
C ASN A 457 -4.23 8.67 -28.34
N GLU A 458 -4.00 8.98 -29.62
CA GLU A 458 -2.65 9.19 -30.17
C GLU A 458 -1.93 10.38 -29.51
N GLY A 459 -2.68 11.37 -29.03
CA GLY A 459 -2.17 12.50 -28.24
C GLY A 459 -1.89 12.18 -26.77
N GLY A 460 -2.04 10.91 -26.35
CA GLY A 460 -1.82 10.48 -24.97
C GLY A 460 -2.92 10.89 -23.98
N ARG A 461 -4.06 11.39 -24.46
CA ARG A 461 -5.20 11.78 -23.63
C ARG A 461 -6.13 10.60 -23.36
N SER A 462 -6.74 10.59 -22.18
CA SER A 462 -7.70 9.56 -21.79
C SER A 462 -9.10 9.92 -22.30
N GLU A 463 -9.75 8.95 -22.94
CA GLU A 463 -11.12 9.07 -23.46
C GLU A 463 -11.96 7.90 -22.94
N TYR A 464 -13.24 8.17 -22.69
CA TYR A 464 -14.16 7.22 -22.08
C TYR A 464 -15.48 7.15 -22.83
N THR A 465 -16.03 5.94 -22.94
CA THR A 465 -17.40 5.70 -23.43
C THR A 465 -18.13 4.71 -22.54
N ILE A 466 -19.46 4.69 -22.59
CA ILE A 466 -20.26 3.66 -21.92
C ILE A 466 -20.08 2.33 -22.67
N GLU A 467 -19.63 1.30 -21.96
CA GLU A 467 -19.43 -0.04 -22.51
C GLU A 467 -20.67 -0.92 -22.29
N ASP A 468 -21.25 -0.90 -21.09
CA ASP A 468 -22.53 -1.56 -20.78
C ASP A 468 -23.57 -0.54 -20.28
N LYS A 469 -24.55 -0.21 -21.13
CA LYS A 469 -25.62 0.75 -20.80
C LYS A 469 -26.50 0.28 -19.65
N LYS A 470 -26.84 -1.02 -19.59
CA LYS A 470 -27.71 -1.55 -18.54
C LYS A 470 -27.02 -1.46 -17.18
N LEU A 471 -25.73 -1.80 -17.15
CA LEU A 471 -24.93 -1.70 -15.94
C LEU A 471 -24.67 -0.23 -15.55
N ALA A 472 -24.47 0.67 -16.50
CA ALA A 472 -24.36 2.10 -16.23
C ALA A 472 -25.65 2.68 -15.63
N GLU A 473 -26.81 2.27 -16.16
CA GLU A 473 -28.14 2.66 -15.65
C GLU A 473 -28.40 2.11 -14.24
N SER A 474 -27.87 0.93 -13.89
CA SER A 474 -28.08 0.34 -12.56
C SER A 474 -27.39 1.12 -11.44
N VAL A 475 -26.38 1.93 -11.75
CA VAL A 475 -25.75 2.86 -10.80
C VAL A 475 -26.68 4.02 -10.45
N SER A 476 -27.58 4.38 -11.37
CA SER A 476 -28.46 5.54 -11.22
C SER A 476 -29.72 5.23 -10.42
N LYS A 477 -30.11 3.95 -10.37
CA LYS A 477 -31.15 3.41 -9.49
C LYS A 477 -30.66 3.40 -8.05
#